data_AF-H3DL49-F1
#
_entry.id   AF-H3DL49-F1
#
_cell.length_a   1.000
_cell.length_b   1.000
_cell.length_c   1.000
_cell.angle_alpha   90.00
_cell.angle_beta   90.00
_cell.angle_gamma   90.00
#
_symmetry.space_group_name_H-M   'P 1'
#
loop_
_entity.id
_entity.type
_entity.pdbx_description
1 polymer ?
#
loop_
_entity_poly.entity_id
_entity_poly.type
_entity_poly.pdbx_seq_one_letter_code
_entity_poly.pdbx_strand_id
1 'polypeptide(L)'
;ELSHQGHPDDILPLLLTSVTQELFSCIADEHVTGESPYKLLKKDDIVQDMKKRAAVSDFSPAKQIVLEYPDEELLLVYDKTFTYGQCFYLVLTPEAKDRLLKVRLSFEMRIRKKEVLEEEEKVPSGPRQWIGLGSEREIEEESVKETRNKV
;
A
#
# COMPACT_ATOMS: atom_id res chain seq x y z
N GLU A 1 6.04 32.54 -11.63
CA GLU A 1 5.10 32.44 -12.76
C GLU A 1 4.30 31.16 -12.55
N LEU A 2 2.97 31.23 -12.52
CA LEU A 2 2.10 30.07 -12.34
C LEU A 2 1.94 29.42 -13.72
N SER A 3 2.53 28.25 -13.93
CA SER A 3 2.30 27.46 -15.14
C SER A 3 0.81 27.22 -15.29
N HIS A 4 0.27 27.53 -16.47
CA HIS A 4 -1.15 27.40 -16.85
C HIS A 4 -1.61 25.93 -16.98
N GLN A 5 -0.92 25.00 -16.34
CA GLN A 5 -1.18 23.57 -16.41
C GLN A 5 -1.70 23.17 -15.04
N GLY A 6 -2.85 22.47 -14.98
CA GLY A 6 -3.52 22.10 -13.73
C GLY A 6 -2.77 21.08 -12.86
N HIS A 7 -1.44 21.06 -12.91
CA HIS A 7 -0.55 20.17 -12.18
C HIS A 7 0.73 20.93 -11.78
N PRO A 8 1.42 20.52 -10.70
CA PRO A 8 2.69 21.11 -10.32
C PRO A 8 3.82 20.77 -11.31
N ASP A 9 4.88 21.59 -11.32
CA ASP A 9 6.01 21.46 -12.26
C ASP A 9 6.93 20.25 -11.95
N ASP A 10 6.80 19.66 -10.75
CA ASP A 10 7.58 18.48 -10.33
C ASP A 10 6.98 17.16 -10.81
N ILE A 11 5.85 17.20 -11.54
CA ILE A 11 5.21 16.05 -12.15
C ILE A 11 4.84 16.31 -13.62
N LEU A 12 4.79 15.24 -14.39
CA LEU A 12 4.32 15.25 -15.77
C LEU A 12 3.20 14.23 -15.95
N PRO A 13 1.95 14.68 -16.19
CA PRO A 13 0.87 13.78 -16.56
C PRO A 13 1.17 13.08 -17.88
N LEU A 14 1.01 11.77 -17.92
CA LEU A 14 1.29 10.92 -19.07
C LEU A 14 0.12 9.99 -19.35
N LEU A 15 -0.15 9.78 -20.63
CA LEU A 15 -0.99 8.70 -21.11
C LEU A 15 -0.09 7.59 -21.63
N LEU A 16 -0.07 6.45 -20.97
CA LEU A 16 0.68 5.28 -21.43
C LEU A 16 -0.23 4.39 -22.27
N THR A 17 0.20 4.08 -23.49
CA THR A 17 -0.47 3.07 -24.33
C THR A 17 -0.35 1.69 -23.71
N SER A 18 -1.25 0.77 -24.07
CA SER A 18 -1.21 -0.63 -23.58
C SER A 18 0.16 -1.30 -23.82
N VAL A 19 0.77 -1.02 -24.98
CA VAL A 19 2.10 -1.55 -25.34
C VAL A 19 3.17 -1.06 -24.36
N THR A 20 3.15 0.21 -23.99
CA THR A 20 4.09 0.75 -23.00
C THR A 20 3.81 0.19 -21.61
N GLN A 21 2.54 0.05 -21.24
CA GLN A 21 2.17 -0.54 -19.95
C GLN A 21 2.64 -1.99 -19.80
N GLU A 22 2.53 -2.78 -20.86
CA GLU A 22 3.07 -4.15 -20.91
C GLU A 22 4.60 -4.16 -20.80
N LEU A 23 5.29 -3.31 -21.58
CA LEU A 23 6.76 -3.26 -21.60
C LEU A 23 7.35 -2.96 -20.22
N PHE A 24 6.75 -2.01 -19.49
CA PHE A 24 7.23 -1.60 -18.18
C PHE A 24 6.53 -2.33 -17.02
N SER A 25 5.66 -3.29 -17.33
CA SER A 25 4.84 -4.03 -16.37
C SER A 25 4.15 -3.09 -15.38
N CYS A 26 3.46 -2.08 -15.92
CA CYS A 26 2.70 -1.07 -15.18
C CYS A 26 1.24 -1.00 -15.65
N ILE A 27 0.69 -2.15 -16.08
CA ILE A 27 -0.71 -2.30 -16.48
C ILE A 27 -1.60 -1.88 -15.31
N ALA A 28 -2.51 -0.95 -15.60
CA ALA A 28 -3.50 -0.46 -14.65
C ALA A 28 -4.37 -1.60 -14.10
N ASP A 29 -4.64 -1.56 -12.80
CA ASP A 29 -5.43 -2.55 -12.04
C ASP A 29 -4.84 -3.98 -11.99
N GLU A 30 -3.68 -4.23 -12.61
CA GLU A 30 -2.96 -5.51 -12.53
C GLU A 30 -1.61 -5.36 -11.83
N HIS A 31 -0.73 -4.51 -12.36
CA HIS A 31 0.61 -4.29 -11.80
C HIS A 31 0.67 -3.05 -10.90
N VAL A 32 -0.18 -2.07 -11.18
CA VAL A 32 -0.34 -0.85 -10.39
C VAL A 32 -1.82 -0.70 -10.05
N THR A 33 -2.12 -0.64 -8.76
CA THR A 33 -3.49 -0.61 -8.23
C THR A 33 -3.70 0.67 -7.42
N GLY A 34 -4.92 0.94 -6.98
CA GLY A 34 -5.18 2.06 -6.07
C GLY A 34 -4.44 1.94 -4.73
N GLU A 35 -4.15 0.72 -4.29
CA GLU A 35 -3.41 0.45 -3.05
C GLU A 35 -1.89 0.52 -3.27
N SER A 36 -1.42 0.10 -4.44
CA SER A 36 -0.01 0.19 -4.85
C SER A 36 0.11 0.94 -6.19
N PRO A 37 -0.06 2.27 -6.20
CA PRO A 37 -0.03 3.06 -7.44
C PRO A 37 1.40 3.36 -7.93
N TYR A 38 2.42 3.01 -7.15
CA TYR A 38 3.80 3.41 -7.39
C TYR A 38 4.57 2.37 -8.20
N LYS A 39 5.26 2.80 -9.26
CA LYS A 39 6.15 1.98 -10.07
C LYS A 39 7.48 2.68 -10.31
N LEU A 40 8.59 2.02 -9.98
CA LEU A 40 9.92 2.47 -10.31
C LEU A 40 10.29 2.02 -11.72
N LEU A 41 10.72 2.98 -12.55
CA LEU A 41 11.17 2.77 -13.92
C LEU A 41 12.65 3.13 -14.02
N LYS A 42 13.43 2.28 -14.68
CA LYS A 42 14.84 2.60 -14.95
C LYS A 42 14.93 3.63 -16.06
N LYS A 43 15.77 4.64 -15.84
CA LYS A 43 16.08 5.68 -16.82
C LYS A 43 16.56 5.08 -18.14
N ASP A 44 17.45 4.09 -18.09
CA ASP A 44 17.96 3.45 -19.32
C ASP A 44 16.82 2.80 -20.10
N ASP A 45 15.90 2.06 -19.45
CA ASP A 45 14.78 1.42 -20.13
C ASP A 45 13.87 2.44 -20.83
N ILE A 46 13.58 3.57 -20.18
CA ILE A 46 12.80 4.67 -20.79
C ILE A 46 13.56 5.29 -21.98
N VAL A 47 14.86 5.50 -21.85
CA VAL A 47 15.69 6.05 -22.93
C VAL A 47 15.80 5.08 -24.10
N GLN A 48 15.96 3.78 -23.84
CA GLN A 48 15.97 2.74 -24.87
C GLN A 48 14.61 2.65 -25.57
N ASP A 49 13.51 2.79 -24.84
CA ASP A 49 12.17 2.82 -25.42
C ASP A 49 12.01 3.99 -26.40
N MET A 50 12.38 5.20 -25.97
CA MET A 50 12.38 6.38 -26.83
C MET A 50 13.31 6.24 -28.04
N LYS A 51 14.43 5.51 -27.93
CA LYS A 51 15.32 5.23 -29.07
C LYS A 51 14.70 4.24 -30.05
N LYS A 52 14.06 3.17 -29.55
CA LYS A 52 13.47 2.11 -30.36
C LYS A 52 12.20 2.57 -31.08
N ARG A 53 11.36 3.35 -30.41
CA ARG A 53 10.04 3.78 -30.91
C ARG A 53 9.97 5.25 -31.33
N ALA A 54 11.02 6.02 -31.10
CA ALA A 54 11.11 7.44 -31.45
C ALA A 54 9.85 8.22 -31.02
N ALA A 55 9.18 8.90 -31.95
CA ALA A 55 8.00 9.73 -31.71
C ALA A 55 6.74 8.93 -31.28
N VAL A 56 6.80 7.59 -31.34
CA VAL A 56 5.69 6.71 -30.93
C VAL A 56 5.83 6.30 -29.44
N SER A 57 6.95 6.66 -28.79
CA SER A 57 7.08 6.44 -27.35
C SER A 57 6.24 7.44 -26.57
N ASP A 58 5.46 6.95 -25.62
CA ASP A 58 4.66 7.77 -24.70
C ASP A 58 5.53 8.67 -23.80
N PHE A 59 6.84 8.39 -23.70
CA PHE A 59 7.80 9.19 -22.96
C PHE A 59 8.46 10.31 -23.78
N SER A 60 8.11 10.46 -25.06
CA SER A 60 8.59 11.54 -25.93
C SER A 60 8.55 12.95 -25.29
N PRO A 61 7.45 13.40 -24.65
CA PRO A 61 7.40 14.71 -24.01
C PRO A 61 8.31 14.83 -22.78
N ALA A 62 8.64 13.70 -22.14
CA ALA A 62 9.51 13.66 -20.96
C ALA A 62 11.01 13.55 -21.32
N LYS A 63 11.36 13.41 -22.61
CA LYS A 63 12.70 13.00 -23.04
C LYS A 63 13.84 13.81 -22.45
N GLN A 64 13.78 15.14 -22.54
CA GLN A 64 14.85 16.00 -22.02
C GLN A 64 14.97 15.87 -20.51
N ILE A 65 13.83 15.86 -19.82
CA ILE A 65 13.76 15.79 -18.36
C ILE A 65 14.31 14.45 -17.86
N VAL A 66 13.96 13.34 -18.53
CA VAL A 66 14.47 12.00 -18.20
C VAL A 66 15.99 11.92 -18.40
N LEU A 67 16.53 12.55 -19.45
CA LEU A 67 17.98 12.56 -19.71
C LEU A 67 18.76 13.39 -18.70
N GLU A 68 18.19 14.50 -18.25
CA GLU A 68 18.78 15.41 -17.25
C GLU A 68 18.55 14.94 -15.81
N TYR A 69 17.71 13.92 -15.60
CA TYR A 69 17.39 13.42 -14.27
C TYR A 69 18.63 12.85 -13.57
N PRO A 70 18.93 13.28 -12.33
CA PRO A 70 20.17 12.94 -11.65
C PRO A 70 20.25 11.46 -11.27
N ASP A 71 19.11 10.84 -10.94
CA ASP A 71 19.09 9.44 -10.52
C ASP A 71 18.94 8.47 -11.70
N GLU A 72 19.13 7.18 -11.41
CA GLU A 72 18.94 6.09 -12.37
C GLU A 72 17.49 5.62 -12.48
N GLU A 73 16.64 5.95 -11.50
CA GLU A 73 15.26 5.48 -11.42
C GLU A 73 14.27 6.62 -11.24
N LEU A 74 13.23 6.61 -12.06
CA LEU A 74 12.12 7.55 -12.01
C LEU A 74 10.88 6.87 -11.44
N LEU A 75 10.07 7.64 -10.72
CA LEU A 75 8.83 7.16 -10.13
C LEU A 75 7.65 7.50 -11.03
N LEU A 76 6.99 6.46 -11.56
CA LEU A 76 5.70 6.55 -12.21
C LEU A 76 4.60 6.29 -11.17
N VAL A 77 3.55 7.10 -11.18
CA VAL A 77 2.40 6.90 -10.29
C VAL A 77 1.13 6.75 -11.12
N TYR A 78 0.34 5.73 -10.78
CA TYR A 78 -0.99 5.49 -11.31
C TYR A 78 -2.03 6.34 -10.56
N ASP A 79 -2.72 7.20 -11.29
CA ASP A 79 -3.77 8.07 -10.79
C ASP A 79 -5.14 7.56 -11.25
N LYS A 80 -5.74 6.72 -10.39
CA LYS A 80 -7.10 6.19 -10.62
C LYS A 80 -8.17 7.28 -10.71
N THR A 81 -7.92 8.44 -10.11
CA THR A 81 -8.87 9.55 -10.02
C THR A 81 -8.72 10.60 -11.11
N PHE A 82 -7.72 10.47 -11.98
CA PHE A 82 -7.42 11.44 -13.04
C PHE A 82 -7.29 12.88 -12.51
N THR A 83 -6.66 13.03 -11.34
CA THR A 83 -6.42 14.32 -10.66
C THR A 83 -5.81 15.35 -11.62
N TYR A 84 -4.89 14.90 -12.46
CA TYR A 84 -4.20 15.74 -13.45
C TYR A 84 -4.67 15.48 -14.89
N GLY A 85 -5.86 14.90 -15.07
CA GLY A 85 -6.48 14.65 -16.38
C GLY A 85 -5.93 13.45 -17.15
N GLN A 86 -4.95 12.73 -16.62
CA GLN A 86 -4.37 11.50 -17.22
C GLN A 86 -4.30 10.37 -16.19
N CYS A 87 -4.26 9.13 -16.68
CA CYS A 87 -4.18 7.93 -15.82
C CYS A 87 -2.86 7.80 -15.06
N PHE A 88 -1.79 8.42 -15.57
CA PHE A 88 -0.46 8.32 -14.97
C PHE A 88 0.18 9.69 -14.86
N TYR A 89 1.11 9.81 -13.93
CA TYR A 89 2.05 10.92 -13.92
C TYR A 89 3.46 10.45 -13.53
N LEU A 90 4.46 11.04 -14.17
CA LEU A 90 5.87 10.79 -13.91
C LEU A 90 6.40 11.88 -12.98
N VAL A 91 7.11 11.46 -11.94
CA VAL A 91 7.76 12.37 -11.00
C VAL A 91 9.10 12.81 -11.55
N LEU A 92 9.28 14.11 -11.73
CA LEU A 92 10.40 14.71 -12.44
C LEU A 92 11.51 15.21 -11.53
N THR A 93 11.31 15.21 -10.20
CA THR A 93 12.33 15.62 -9.22
C THR A 93 12.61 14.51 -8.21
N PRO A 94 13.89 14.29 -7.81
CA PRO A 94 14.23 13.30 -6.79
C PRO A 94 13.63 13.65 -5.43
N GLU A 95 13.48 14.94 -5.12
CA GLU A 95 12.86 15.41 -3.88
C GLU A 95 11.37 15.03 -3.80
N ALA A 96 10.63 15.13 -4.90
CA ALA A 96 9.25 14.69 -4.95
C ALA A 96 9.12 13.17 -4.87
N LYS A 97 10.04 12.43 -5.51
CA LYS A 97 10.11 10.97 -5.43
C LYS A 97 10.32 10.53 -3.98
N ASP A 98 11.33 11.06 -3.28
CA ASP A 98 11.61 10.70 -1.89
C ASP A 98 10.45 11.07 -0.97
N ARG A 99 9.87 12.26 -1.14
CA ARG A 99 8.70 12.70 -0.37
C ARG A 99 7.53 11.73 -0.50
N LEU A 100 7.18 11.30 -1.72
CA LEU A 100 6.09 10.36 -1.97
C LEU A 100 6.37 8.96 -1.39
N LEU A 101 7.59 8.45 -1.60
CA LEU A 101 8.00 7.16 -1.05
C LEU A 101 8.02 7.17 0.49
N LYS A 102 8.47 8.26 1.11
CA LYS A 102 8.48 8.41 2.56
C LYS A 102 7.07 8.47 3.15
N VAL A 103 6.15 9.19 2.50
CA VAL A 103 4.73 9.24 2.89
C VAL A 103 4.13 7.83 2.82
N ARG A 104 4.39 7.09 1.74
CA ARG A 104 3.96 5.69 1.58
C ARG A 104 4.48 4.80 2.72
N LEU A 105 5.79 4.78 2.94
CA LEU A 105 6.43 3.97 3.97
C LEU A 105 5.88 4.30 5.37
N SER A 106 5.65 5.58 5.64
CA SER A 106 5.06 6.03 6.91
C SER A 106 3.62 5.53 7.07
N PHE A 107 2.83 5.52 5.99
CA PHE A 107 1.47 5.00 6.00
C PHE A 107 1.46 3.48 6.22
N GLU A 108 2.24 2.72 5.45
CA GLU A 108 2.37 1.26 5.59
C GLU A 108 2.80 0.86 7.01
N MET A 109 3.79 1.57 7.58
CA MET A 109 4.25 1.32 8.95
C MET A 109 3.16 1.59 10.00
N ARG A 110 2.33 2.60 9.77
CA ARG A 110 1.22 2.96 10.67
C ARG A 110 0.06 1.96 10.58
N ILE A 111 -0.23 1.43 9.39
CA ILE A 111 -1.19 0.35 9.20
C ILE A 111 -0.71 -0.91 9.91
N ARG A 112 0.53 -1.35 9.65
CA ARG A 112 1.11 -2.53 10.31
C ARG A 112 1.10 -2.42 11.83
N LYS A 113 1.40 -1.22 12.37
CA LYS A 113 1.35 -1.00 13.82
C LYS A 113 -0.06 -1.10 14.40
N LYS A 114 -1.10 -0.70 13.64
CA LYS A 114 -2.50 -0.88 14.05
C LYS A 114 -2.93 -2.34 14.01
N GLU A 115 -2.57 -3.07 12.95
CA GLU A 115 -2.89 -4.51 12.83
C GLU A 115 -2.28 -5.33 13.96
N VAL A 116 -1.02 -5.07 14.33
CA VAL A 116 -0.37 -5.74 15.47
C VAL A 116 -1.09 -5.42 16.78
N LEU A 117 -1.52 -4.17 16.98
CA LEU A 117 -2.26 -3.79 18.19
C LEU A 117 -3.62 -4.49 18.28
N GLU A 118 -4.34 -4.60 17.16
CA GLU A 118 -5.63 -5.30 17.09
C GLU A 118 -5.48 -6.82 17.22
N GLU A 119 -4.39 -7.42 16.71
CA GLU A 119 -4.08 -8.84 16.93
C GLU A 119 -3.74 -9.13 18.40
N GLU A 120 -2.99 -8.26 19.08
CA GLU A 120 -2.68 -8.41 20.51
C GLU A 120 -3.94 -8.31 21.38
N GLU A 121 -4.93 -7.49 21.01
CA GLU A 121 -6.21 -7.38 21.72
C GLU A 121 -7.12 -8.62 21.51
N LYS A 122 -6.94 -9.35 20.40
CA LYS A 122 -7.76 -10.51 20.04
C LYS A 122 -7.30 -11.83 20.68
N VAL A 123 -6.15 -11.85 21.37
CA VAL A 123 -5.73 -13.00 22.16
C VAL A 123 -6.65 -13.08 23.38
N PRO A 124 -7.49 -14.11 23.55
CA PRO A 124 -8.24 -14.26 24.78
C PRO A 124 -7.22 -14.40 25.91
N SER A 125 -7.13 -13.37 26.77
CA SER A 125 -6.44 -13.46 28.05
C SER A 125 -6.84 -14.79 28.66
N GLY A 126 -5.84 -15.62 29.00
CA GLY A 126 -5.94 -17.06 29.22
C GLY A 126 -7.08 -17.51 30.17
N PRO A 127 -7.26 -18.84 30.35
CA PRO A 127 -8.42 -19.38 31.07
C PRO A 127 -8.61 -18.65 32.40
N ARG A 128 -9.73 -17.90 32.51
CA ARG A 128 -10.07 -17.17 33.74
C ARG A 128 -10.05 -18.18 34.88
N GLN A 129 -9.35 -17.87 35.97
CA GLN A 129 -9.40 -18.70 37.17
C GLN A 129 -10.86 -18.79 37.60
N TRP A 130 -11.41 -20.01 37.59
CA TRP A 130 -12.76 -20.27 38.08
C TRP A 130 -12.81 -19.93 39.56
N ILE A 131 -13.39 -18.79 39.87
CA ILE A 131 -13.76 -18.44 41.24
C ILE A 131 -15.06 -19.17 41.56
N GLY A 132 -14.97 -20.17 42.44
CA GLY A 132 -16.13 -20.93 42.91
C GLY A 132 -17.14 -19.98 43.55
N LEU A 133 -18.32 -19.85 42.94
CA LEU A 133 -19.43 -19.08 43.48
C LEU A 133 -20.22 -19.93 44.49
N GLY A 134 -19.57 -20.30 45.60
CA GLY A 134 -20.22 -20.65 46.88
C GLY A 134 -21.16 -21.85 46.97
N SER A 135 -21.47 -22.58 45.89
CA SER A 135 -22.41 -23.74 45.96
C SER A 135 -21.83 -24.99 46.61
N GLU A 136 -20.57 -24.98 47.05
CA GLU A 136 -19.99 -26.09 47.83
C GLU A 136 -20.63 -26.26 49.21
N ARG A 137 -21.32 -25.23 49.74
CA ARG A 137 -22.02 -25.33 51.04
C ARG A 137 -23.39 -26.01 50.95
N GLU A 138 -24.06 -26.02 49.79
CA GLU A 138 -25.41 -26.59 49.66
C GLU A 138 -25.40 -28.11 49.42
N ILE A 139 -24.33 -28.66 48.85
CA ILE A 139 -24.18 -30.11 48.62
C ILE A 139 -23.94 -30.91 49.90
N GLU A 140 -23.40 -30.29 50.96
CA GLU A 140 -23.14 -30.97 52.23
C GLU A 140 -24.43 -31.17 53.06
N GLU A 141 -25.45 -30.34 52.84
CA GLU A 141 -26.75 -30.44 53.52
C GLU A 141 -27.68 -31.53 52.94
N GLU A 142 -27.46 -31.98 51.69
CA GLU A 142 -28.28 -33.04 51.06
C GLU A 142 -27.61 -34.43 51.08
N SER A 143 -26.62 -34.63 51.96
CA SER A 143 -25.98 -35.94 52.14
C SER A 143 -26.91 -36.89 52.93
N VAL A 144 -27.71 -37.68 52.20
CA VAL A 144 -28.55 -38.74 52.77
C VAL A 144 -27.68 -39.74 53.55
N LYS A 145 -27.78 -39.72 54.88
CA LYS A 145 -27.19 -40.75 55.75
C LYS A 145 -28.15 -41.94 55.80
N GLU A 146 -27.70 -43.11 55.38
CA GLU A 146 -28.46 -44.35 55.40
C GLU A 146 -28.79 -44.74 56.86
N THR A 147 -30.04 -44.57 57.31
CA THR A 147 -30.49 -44.90 58.68
C THR A 147 -31.09 -46.30 58.81
N ARG A 148 -30.74 -47.24 57.92
CA ARG A 148 -31.29 -48.60 58.01
C ARG A 148 -30.51 -49.40 59.06
N ASN A 149 -31.15 -49.68 60.20
CA ASN A 149 -30.68 -50.73 61.10
C ASN A 149 -30.72 -52.07 60.36
N LYS A 150 -29.56 -52.74 60.29
CA LYS A 150 -29.43 -54.11 59.79
C LYS A 150 -29.95 -55.04 60.88
N VAL A 151 -31.05 -55.75 60.60
CA VAL A 151 -31.49 -56.92 61.38
C VAL A 151 -30.64 -58.11 61.00
#